data_AF-A0A3N5GIM8-F1
#
_entry.id   AF-A0A3N5GIM8-F1
#
_cell.length_a   1.000
_cell.length_b   1.000
_cell.length_c   1.000
_cell.angle_alpha   90.00
_cell.angle_beta   90.00
_cell.angle_gamma   90.00
#
_symmetry.space_group_name_H-M   'P 1'
#
loop_
_entity.id
_entity.type
_entity.pdbx_description
1 polymer ?
#
loop_
_entity_poly.entity_id
_entity_poly.type
_entity_poly.pdbx_seq_one_letter_code
_entity_poly.pdbx_strand_id
1 'polypeptide(L)'
;MKIIDPEALERALALRDLTDPAQGPHAIQKVLDAAVLALSRSWGCTTRIVRLHPVVTLADNYDALHYAADGAARDARYTRYVSPTQVLRTQTSALIPPTLRVLAVAPPSEVLVVAPGLVWRRDVIDRLHVGEPHQVDLWRIRTRGPVLGISDLAVMIASVAEAVVPGLAVRATPAEHPYTLEGRQIDASAAGQWVEIGECGLALPALLAEAGLPEGSSGLAMGLGLDRLVMIRKGLDDIRLLRATDPRISAQMLDLAPWRPVSNRPPVRRDLSIAVPVETVAEELGDRVREALGARAGDVEAVEVLSETHGEALPAVARERLGMLD
;
A
#
# COMPACT_ATOMS: atom_id res chain seq x y z
N MET A 1 12.33 11.37 26.71
CA MET A 1 11.31 11.06 25.68
C MET A 1 11.09 12.30 24.82
N LYS A 2 11.20 12.19 23.50
CA LYS A 2 11.02 13.32 22.56
C LYS A 2 9.58 13.30 22.02
N ILE A 3 8.78 14.29 22.42
CA ILE A 3 7.43 14.50 21.91
C ILE A 3 7.52 15.17 20.52
N ILE A 4 6.64 14.77 19.60
CA ILE A 4 6.53 15.35 18.26
C ILE A 4 6.07 16.81 18.35
N ASP A 5 6.63 17.69 17.53
CA ASP A 5 6.18 19.08 17.46
C ASP A 5 4.77 19.17 16.84
N PRO A 6 3.95 20.17 17.21
CA PRO A 6 2.57 20.28 16.72
C PRO A 6 2.43 20.35 15.20
N GLU A 7 3.33 21.05 14.50
CA GLU A 7 3.29 21.13 13.03
C GLU A 7 3.62 19.80 12.36
N ALA A 8 4.59 19.05 12.89
CA ALA A 8 4.89 17.70 12.40
C ALA A 8 3.74 16.74 12.68
N LEU A 9 3.03 16.89 13.81
CA LEU A 9 1.81 16.13 14.08
C LEU A 9 0.72 16.46 13.07
N GLU A 10 0.47 17.74 12.80
CA GLU A 10 -0.52 18.17 11.82
C GLU A 10 -0.20 17.61 10.42
N ARG A 11 1.06 17.70 9.97
CA ARG A 11 1.52 17.09 8.70
C ARG A 11 1.31 15.57 8.69
N ALA A 12 1.59 14.90 9.79
CA ALA A 12 1.40 13.44 9.89
C ALA A 12 -0.08 13.05 9.81
N LEU A 13 -0.97 13.83 10.42
CA LEU A 13 -2.42 13.61 10.41
C LEU A 13 -3.09 14.01 9.08
N ALA A 14 -2.51 14.95 8.35
CA ALA A 14 -2.98 15.37 7.02
C ALA A 14 -2.60 14.37 5.91
N LEU A 15 -1.75 13.38 6.19
CA LEU A 15 -1.32 12.40 5.20
C LEU A 15 -2.48 11.50 4.78
N ARG A 16 -2.74 11.44 3.46
CA ARG A 16 -3.77 10.60 2.86
C ARG A 16 -3.56 9.12 3.21
N ASP A 17 -4.58 8.48 3.79
CA ASP A 17 -4.64 7.04 4.01
C ASP A 17 -5.12 6.34 2.72
N LEU A 18 -4.21 5.66 2.02
CA LEU A 18 -4.51 5.02 0.75
C LEU A 18 -5.42 3.79 0.90
N THR A 19 -5.60 3.28 2.13
CA THR A 19 -6.55 2.21 2.40
C THR A 19 -7.99 2.72 2.48
N ASP A 20 -8.21 4.02 2.67
CA ASP A 20 -9.52 4.62 2.92
C ASP A 20 -10.17 5.10 1.61
N PRO A 21 -11.25 4.44 1.12
CA PRO A 21 -11.92 4.86 -0.10
C PRO A 21 -12.56 6.25 0.01
N ALA A 22 -12.87 6.73 1.22
CA ALA A 22 -13.37 8.09 1.43
C ALA A 22 -12.31 9.16 1.07
N GLN A 23 -11.04 8.78 1.07
CA GLN A 23 -9.92 9.63 0.67
C GLN A 23 -9.51 9.41 -0.79
N GLY A 24 -10.35 8.71 -1.58
CA GLY A 24 -10.17 8.47 -3.02
C GLY A 24 -9.61 7.08 -3.35
N PRO A 25 -9.75 6.63 -4.61
CA PRO A 25 -9.36 5.29 -5.03
C PRO A 25 -7.84 5.08 -5.02
N HIS A 26 -7.42 3.84 -4.74
CA HIS A 26 -6.03 3.41 -4.81
C HIS A 26 -5.88 1.88 -4.93
N ALA A 27 -4.79 1.40 -5.53
CA ALA A 27 -4.48 -0.01 -5.73
C ALA A 27 -4.32 -0.80 -4.41
N ILE A 28 -3.92 -0.12 -3.33
CA ILE A 28 -3.88 -0.69 -1.97
C ILE A 28 -5.25 -1.24 -1.55
N GLN A 29 -6.34 -0.57 -1.92
CA GLN A 29 -7.69 -1.03 -1.60
C GLN A 29 -7.99 -2.36 -2.30
N LYS A 30 -7.46 -2.59 -3.50
CA LYS A 30 -7.65 -3.85 -4.23
C LYS A 30 -7.00 -5.03 -3.54
N VAL A 31 -5.80 -4.84 -2.96
CA VAL A 31 -5.13 -5.87 -2.16
C VAL A 31 -5.89 -6.14 -0.87
N LEU A 32 -6.30 -5.08 -0.17
CA LEU A 32 -7.11 -5.18 1.06
C LEU A 32 -8.43 -5.92 0.81
N ASP A 33 -9.17 -5.52 -0.21
CA ASP A 33 -10.45 -6.12 -0.60
C ASP A 33 -10.28 -7.60 -0.95
N ALA A 34 -9.21 -7.97 -1.65
CA ALA A 34 -8.92 -9.37 -1.99
C ALA A 34 -8.72 -10.23 -0.73
N ALA A 35 -7.92 -9.76 0.23
CA ALA A 35 -7.69 -10.46 1.49
C ALA A 35 -8.99 -10.61 2.31
N VAL A 36 -9.74 -9.52 2.47
CA VAL A 36 -11.01 -9.51 3.22
C VAL A 36 -12.05 -10.41 2.56
N LEU A 37 -12.15 -10.38 1.22
CA LEU A 37 -13.09 -11.21 0.47
C LEU A 37 -12.74 -12.70 0.57
N ALA A 38 -11.45 -13.06 0.51
CA ALA A 38 -11.01 -14.44 0.65
C ALA A 38 -11.37 -15.00 2.04
N LEU A 39 -11.12 -14.23 3.10
CA LEU A 39 -11.42 -14.65 4.47
C LEU A 39 -12.92 -14.70 4.76
N SER A 40 -13.67 -13.65 4.38
CA SER A 40 -15.12 -13.61 4.61
C SER A 40 -15.85 -14.74 3.87
N ARG A 41 -15.43 -15.10 2.65
CA ARG A 41 -15.97 -16.26 1.93
C ARG A 41 -15.58 -17.59 2.56
N SER A 42 -14.32 -17.74 2.99
CA SER A 42 -13.82 -18.97 3.62
C SER A 42 -14.51 -19.27 4.95
N TRP A 43 -14.82 -18.22 5.72
CA TRP A 43 -15.34 -18.39 7.09
C TRP A 43 -16.85 -18.19 7.23
N GLY A 44 -17.48 -17.46 6.31
CA GLY A 44 -18.91 -17.15 6.39
C GLY A 44 -19.29 -16.27 7.58
N CYS A 45 -18.34 -15.56 8.18
CA CYS A 45 -18.56 -14.71 9.35
C CYS A 45 -18.75 -13.24 8.97
N THR A 46 -19.42 -12.49 9.84
CA THR A 46 -19.59 -11.04 9.69
C THR A 46 -18.24 -10.33 9.68
N THR A 47 -18.07 -9.37 8.78
CA THR A 47 -16.89 -8.51 8.72
C THR A 47 -17.15 -7.18 9.42
N ARG A 48 -16.22 -6.73 10.25
CA ARG A 48 -16.24 -5.42 10.91
C ARG A 48 -14.98 -4.64 10.56
N ILE A 49 -15.12 -3.62 9.72
CA ILE A 49 -14.03 -2.69 9.42
C ILE A 49 -13.91 -1.67 10.54
N VAL A 50 -12.70 -1.51 11.08
CA VAL A 50 -12.37 -0.61 12.18
C VAL A 50 -11.39 0.45 11.68
N ARG A 51 -11.82 1.71 11.72
CA ARG A 51 -10.95 2.87 11.50
C ARG A 51 -11.09 3.80 12.70
N LEU A 52 -10.02 3.95 13.48
CA LEU A 52 -9.96 4.90 14.59
C LEU A 52 -8.91 5.97 14.31
N HIS A 53 -8.94 7.02 15.14
CA HIS A 53 -8.00 8.12 15.07
C HIS A 53 -6.53 7.62 15.12
N PRO A 54 -5.60 8.20 14.34
CA PRO A 54 -4.17 7.84 14.34
C PRO A 54 -3.46 7.92 15.68
N VAL A 55 -3.87 8.89 16.51
CA VAL A 55 -3.34 9.05 17.88
C VAL A 55 -4.05 8.07 18.80
N VAL A 56 -3.28 7.12 19.33
CA VAL A 56 -3.75 6.05 20.22
C VAL A 56 -3.03 6.14 21.56
N THR A 57 -3.57 5.46 22.58
CA THR A 57 -2.90 5.36 23.87
C THR A 57 -1.66 4.47 23.76
N LEU A 58 -0.64 4.75 24.58
CA LEU A 58 0.53 3.89 24.70
C LEU A 58 0.12 2.48 25.16
N ALA A 59 -0.91 2.40 26.00
CA ALA A 59 -1.48 1.16 26.50
C ALA A 59 -2.07 0.30 25.37
N ASP A 60 -2.86 0.88 24.47
CA ASP A 60 -3.45 0.14 23.37
C ASP A 60 -2.42 -0.23 22.29
N ASN A 61 -1.41 0.61 22.06
CA ASN A 61 -0.38 0.34 21.07
C ASN A 61 0.62 -0.73 21.52
N TYR A 62 0.84 -0.89 22.84
CA TYR A 62 1.89 -1.77 23.37
C TYR A 62 1.47 -2.62 24.56
N ASP A 63 0.98 -2.03 25.66
CA ASP A 63 0.74 -2.75 26.93
C ASP A 63 -0.30 -3.87 26.76
N ALA A 64 -1.46 -3.54 26.16
CA ALA A 64 -2.54 -4.49 25.91
C ALA A 64 -2.19 -5.53 24.82
N LEU A 65 -1.07 -5.33 24.11
CA LEU A 65 -0.49 -6.29 23.18
C LEU A 65 0.75 -6.98 23.79
N HIS A 66 0.96 -6.86 25.11
CA HIS A 66 1.99 -7.56 25.89
C HIS A 66 3.44 -7.25 25.47
N TYR A 67 3.67 -6.12 24.79
CA TYR A 67 5.03 -5.67 24.50
C TYR A 67 5.76 -5.32 25.80
N ALA A 68 7.02 -5.73 25.92
CA ALA A 68 7.86 -5.37 27.07
C ALA A 68 7.99 -3.84 27.24
N ALA A 69 7.93 -3.36 28.48
CA ALA A 69 7.98 -1.94 28.81
C ALA A 69 9.32 -1.28 28.46
N ASP A 70 10.40 -2.04 28.52
CA ASP A 70 11.78 -1.68 28.14
C ASP A 70 12.16 -2.15 26.72
N GLY A 71 11.20 -2.69 25.97
CA GLY A 71 11.42 -3.23 24.63
C GLY A 71 11.77 -2.15 23.60
N ALA A 72 12.61 -2.51 22.63
CA ALA A 72 13.09 -1.61 21.57
C ALA A 72 11.96 -0.97 20.76
N ALA A 73 10.81 -1.64 20.60
CA ALA A 73 9.65 -1.10 19.90
C ALA A 73 9.15 0.23 20.49
N ARG A 74 9.25 0.41 21.82
CA ARG A 74 8.81 1.61 22.53
C ARG A 74 9.83 2.75 22.46
N ASP A 75 11.04 2.50 21.97
CA ASP A 75 12.10 3.50 21.95
C ASP A 75 11.69 4.72 21.10
N ALA A 76 11.91 5.93 21.63
CA ALA A 76 11.60 7.18 20.96
C ALA A 76 12.41 7.39 19.65
N ARG A 77 13.46 6.60 19.42
CA ARG A 77 14.19 6.49 18.14
C ARG A 77 13.31 5.91 17.02
N TYR A 78 12.32 5.09 17.35
CA TYR A 78 11.44 4.41 16.40
C TYR A 78 9.98 4.87 16.49
N THR A 79 9.55 5.35 17.66
CA THR A 79 8.15 5.76 17.94
C THR A 79 7.96 7.29 17.93
N ARG A 80 6.82 7.75 17.42
CA ARG A 80 6.40 9.17 17.46
C ARG A 80 5.42 9.41 18.62
N TYR A 81 5.96 9.86 19.74
CA TYR A 81 5.17 10.22 20.94
C TYR A 81 4.45 11.56 20.75
N VAL A 82 3.15 11.59 21.03
CA VAL A 82 2.30 12.79 21.03
C VAL A 82 2.17 13.39 22.43
N SER A 83 2.19 12.54 23.45
CA SER A 83 2.23 12.90 24.86
C SER A 83 2.92 11.78 25.65
N PRO A 84 3.09 11.89 26.98
CA PRO A 84 3.58 10.77 27.79
C PRO A 84 2.73 9.50 27.74
N THR A 85 1.48 9.60 27.32
CA THR A 85 0.53 8.48 27.31
C THR A 85 -0.05 8.18 25.93
N GLN A 86 0.35 8.92 24.89
CA GLN A 86 -0.19 8.77 23.53
C GLN A 86 0.89 8.82 22.47
N VAL A 87 0.66 8.06 21.40
CA VAL A 87 1.57 7.94 20.25
C VAL A 87 0.75 8.03 18.96
N LEU A 88 1.41 8.41 17.85
CA LEU A 88 0.90 7.99 16.55
C LEU A 88 1.10 6.47 16.47
N ARG A 89 0.03 5.72 16.14
CA ARG A 89 0.08 4.26 16.15
C ARG A 89 1.25 3.73 15.31
N THR A 90 2.01 2.79 15.84
CA THR A 90 3.16 2.19 15.13
C THR A 90 2.77 0.94 14.34
N GLN A 91 1.58 0.41 14.58
CA GLN A 91 1.02 -0.75 13.94
C GLN A 91 -0.51 -0.67 13.95
N THR A 92 -1.16 -1.33 13.00
CA THR A 92 -2.63 -1.42 12.99
C THR A 92 -3.17 -2.28 14.14
N SER A 93 -2.36 -3.17 14.72
CA SER A 93 -2.73 -3.98 15.87
C SER A 93 -3.11 -3.13 17.09
N ALA A 94 -2.67 -1.88 17.17
CA ALA A 94 -3.08 -0.92 18.19
C ALA A 94 -4.59 -0.65 18.21
N LEU A 95 -5.29 -0.96 17.12
CA LEU A 95 -6.74 -0.84 16.99
C LEU A 95 -7.48 -2.06 17.56
N ILE A 96 -6.78 -3.15 17.84
CA ILE A 96 -7.38 -4.42 18.27
C ILE A 96 -7.83 -4.36 19.73
N PRO A 97 -7.00 -3.97 20.73
CA PRO A 97 -7.45 -3.90 22.12
C PRO A 97 -8.74 -3.08 22.35
N PRO A 98 -8.88 -1.83 21.84
CA PRO A 98 -10.13 -1.10 21.99
C PRO A 98 -11.30 -1.78 21.26
N THR A 99 -11.05 -2.44 20.13
CA THR A 99 -12.08 -3.20 19.41
C THR A 99 -12.55 -4.41 20.20
N LEU A 100 -11.65 -5.17 20.81
CA LEU A 100 -12.00 -6.32 21.63
C LEU A 100 -12.84 -5.90 22.84
N ARG A 101 -12.51 -4.78 23.49
CA ARG A 101 -13.32 -4.22 24.58
C ARG A 101 -14.74 -3.85 24.12
N VAL A 102 -14.90 -3.35 22.90
CA VAL A 102 -16.24 -3.10 22.31
C VAL A 102 -16.98 -4.41 22.03
N LEU A 103 -16.29 -5.41 21.48
CA LEU A 103 -16.89 -6.73 21.23
C LEU A 103 -17.31 -7.43 22.53
N ALA A 104 -16.57 -7.23 23.63
CA ALA A 104 -16.89 -7.80 24.94
C ALA A 104 -18.25 -7.34 25.50
N VAL A 105 -18.71 -6.13 25.15
CA VAL A 105 -20.02 -5.61 25.58
C VAL A 105 -21.17 -6.42 24.98
N ALA A 106 -21.02 -6.87 23.72
CA ALA A 106 -21.99 -7.69 23.02
C ALA A 106 -21.27 -8.72 22.14
N PRO A 107 -20.79 -9.84 22.74
CA PRO A 107 -19.91 -10.78 22.06
C PRO A 107 -20.60 -11.46 20.87
N PRO A 108 -20.11 -11.28 19.63
CA PRO A 108 -20.61 -12.03 18.48
C PRO A 108 -20.13 -13.49 18.58
N SER A 109 -20.88 -14.44 18.01
CA SER A 109 -20.40 -15.83 17.94
C SER A 109 -19.05 -15.91 17.22
N GLU A 110 -18.94 -15.20 16.10
CA GLU A 110 -17.74 -15.08 15.30
C GLU A 110 -17.72 -13.78 14.50
N VAL A 111 -16.56 -13.15 14.35
CA VAL A 111 -16.37 -11.91 13.57
C VAL A 111 -14.96 -11.86 12.97
N LEU A 112 -14.87 -11.34 11.74
CA LEU A 112 -13.62 -10.88 11.14
C LEU A 112 -13.48 -9.38 11.38
N VAL A 113 -12.55 -8.99 12.26
CA VAL A 113 -12.14 -7.61 12.46
C VAL A 113 -11.10 -7.25 11.42
N VAL A 114 -11.32 -6.17 10.68
CA VAL A 114 -10.43 -5.65 9.66
C VAL A 114 -10.02 -4.24 10.10
N ALA A 115 -8.76 -4.05 10.45
CA ALA A 115 -8.24 -2.78 10.94
C ALA A 115 -7.15 -2.27 9.98
N PRO A 116 -7.52 -1.66 8.84
CA PRO A 116 -6.57 -1.12 7.88
C PRO A 116 -6.20 0.31 8.24
N GLY A 117 -4.99 0.71 7.87
CA GLY A 117 -4.65 2.13 7.81
C GLY A 117 -3.17 2.42 7.82
N LEU A 118 -2.88 3.72 7.80
CA LEU A 118 -1.54 4.25 7.99
C LEU A 118 -0.97 3.91 9.37
N VAL A 119 0.33 3.72 9.46
CA VAL A 119 1.06 3.64 10.73
C VAL A 119 2.26 4.58 10.66
N TRP A 120 2.78 5.02 11.81
CA TRP A 120 3.87 5.98 11.85
C TRP A 120 5.04 5.41 12.63
N ARG A 121 6.14 5.22 11.91
CA ARG A 121 7.43 4.80 12.45
C ARG A 121 8.49 5.86 12.10
N ARG A 122 9.57 5.88 12.85
CA ARG A 122 10.80 6.54 12.42
C ARG A 122 11.64 5.46 11.75
N ASP A 123 11.78 5.58 10.44
CA ASP A 123 12.48 4.62 9.61
C ASP A 123 13.42 5.36 8.65
N VAL A 124 14.35 4.62 8.07
CA VAL A 124 15.17 5.12 6.95
C VAL A 124 14.27 5.38 5.75
N ILE A 125 14.60 6.40 4.98
CA ILE A 125 13.88 6.72 3.73
C ILE A 125 14.74 6.19 2.59
N ASP A 126 14.31 5.08 2.00
CA ASP A 126 14.91 4.50 0.80
C ASP A 126 13.83 3.96 -0.15
N ARG A 127 14.22 3.19 -1.16
CA ARG A 127 13.28 2.65 -2.17
C ARG A 127 12.32 1.60 -1.60
N LEU A 128 12.63 1.03 -0.44
CA LEU A 128 11.87 -0.02 0.24
C LEU A 128 11.28 0.45 1.58
N HIS A 129 11.78 1.52 2.19
CA HIS A 129 11.37 1.96 3.52
C HIS A 129 10.83 3.39 3.52
N VAL A 130 9.71 3.59 4.22
CA VAL A 130 9.08 4.89 4.48
C VAL A 130 8.60 4.92 5.93
N GLY A 131 8.55 6.12 6.52
CA GLY A 131 8.08 6.30 7.89
C GLY A 131 6.58 6.09 8.06
N GLU A 132 5.81 6.09 6.98
CA GLU A 132 4.34 6.05 6.99
C GLU A 132 3.75 4.96 6.07
N PRO A 133 4.05 3.66 6.31
CA PRO A 133 3.49 2.57 5.53
C PRO A 133 2.02 2.34 5.92
N HIS A 134 1.30 1.61 5.07
CA HIS A 134 -0.04 1.10 5.31
C HIS A 134 0.03 -0.36 5.74
N GLN A 135 -0.75 -0.67 6.77
CA GLN A 135 -0.91 -2.03 7.26
C GLN A 135 -2.39 -2.39 7.31
N VAL A 136 -2.66 -3.68 7.49
CA VAL A 136 -3.97 -4.14 7.96
C VAL A 136 -3.77 -5.25 8.97
N ASP A 137 -4.51 -5.16 10.08
CA ASP A 137 -4.74 -6.29 10.97
C ASP A 137 -6.06 -6.98 10.63
N LEU A 138 -5.98 -8.27 10.34
CA LEU A 138 -7.10 -9.18 10.08
C LEU A 138 -7.21 -10.14 11.26
N TRP A 139 -8.22 -9.97 12.10
CA TRP A 139 -8.41 -10.80 13.28
C TRP A 139 -9.74 -11.56 13.21
N ARG A 140 -9.68 -12.88 13.24
CA ARG A 140 -10.86 -13.72 13.42
C ARG A 140 -11.06 -13.93 14.91
N ILE A 141 -12.17 -13.47 15.46
CA ILE A 141 -12.53 -13.68 16.87
C ILE A 141 -13.73 -14.59 16.93
N ARG A 142 -13.63 -15.68 17.70
CA ARG A 142 -14.71 -16.63 17.95
C ARG A 142 -14.95 -16.74 19.45
N THR A 143 -16.17 -16.43 19.87
CA THR A 143 -16.58 -16.49 21.30
C THR A 143 -17.49 -17.68 21.59
N ARG A 144 -18.01 -18.35 20.55
CA ARG A 144 -18.83 -19.56 20.67
C ARG A 144 -18.42 -20.58 19.62
N GLY A 145 -18.39 -21.86 20.01
CA GLY A 145 -18.02 -22.98 19.14
C GLY A 145 -16.60 -23.50 19.41
N PRO A 146 -16.06 -24.35 18.52
CA PRO A 146 -14.73 -24.94 18.70
C PRO A 146 -13.63 -23.89 18.74
N VAL A 147 -12.64 -24.08 19.60
CA VAL A 147 -11.44 -23.23 19.70
C VAL A 147 -10.67 -23.26 18.38
N LEU A 148 -10.29 -22.08 17.88
CA LEU A 148 -9.46 -21.93 16.69
C LEU A 148 -8.03 -22.43 16.96
N GLY A 149 -7.48 -23.22 16.03
CA GLY A 149 -6.17 -23.84 16.18
C GLY A 149 -5.25 -23.67 14.96
N ILE A 150 -4.12 -24.37 14.97
CA ILE A 150 -3.07 -24.29 13.93
C ILE A 150 -3.63 -24.65 12.54
N SER A 151 -4.60 -25.55 12.45
CA SER A 151 -5.28 -25.88 11.19
C SER A 151 -6.03 -24.68 10.62
N ASP A 152 -6.74 -23.91 11.47
CA ASP A 152 -7.44 -22.70 11.04
C ASP A 152 -6.44 -21.61 10.62
N LEU A 153 -5.31 -21.50 11.32
CA LEU A 153 -4.22 -20.58 10.98
C LEU A 153 -3.60 -20.92 9.61
N ALA A 154 -3.36 -22.21 9.34
CA ALA A 154 -2.85 -22.66 8.04
C ALA A 154 -3.82 -22.34 6.90
N VAL A 155 -5.13 -22.52 7.11
CA VAL A 155 -6.17 -22.12 6.15
C VAL A 155 -6.17 -20.61 5.93
N MET A 156 -6.01 -19.82 6.99
CA MET A 156 -5.91 -18.36 6.89
C MET A 156 -4.73 -17.92 6.03
N ILE A 157 -3.53 -18.46 6.30
CA ILE A 157 -2.31 -18.18 5.53
C ILE A 157 -2.52 -18.51 4.06
N ALA A 158 -2.98 -19.73 3.74
CA ALA A 158 -3.18 -20.17 2.36
C ALA A 158 -4.21 -19.30 1.62
N SER A 159 -5.35 -19.00 2.27
CA SER A 159 -6.44 -18.21 1.68
C SER A 159 -6.00 -16.77 1.37
N VAL A 160 -5.29 -16.13 2.31
CA VAL A 160 -4.80 -14.76 2.10
C VAL A 160 -3.70 -14.74 1.06
N ALA A 161 -2.72 -15.63 1.15
CA ALA A 161 -1.60 -15.69 0.23
C ALA A 161 -2.06 -15.85 -1.23
N GLU A 162 -2.97 -16.80 -1.49
CA GLU A 162 -3.55 -16.99 -2.83
C GLU A 162 -4.27 -15.72 -3.33
N ALA A 163 -4.94 -14.98 -2.44
CA ALA A 163 -5.67 -13.78 -2.82
C ALA A 163 -4.76 -12.57 -3.09
N VAL A 164 -3.70 -12.37 -2.29
CA VAL A 164 -2.89 -11.15 -2.33
C VAL A 164 -1.63 -11.28 -3.19
N VAL A 165 -1.11 -12.49 -3.38
CA VAL A 165 0.07 -12.81 -4.21
C VAL A 165 -0.15 -14.08 -5.05
N PRO A 166 -1.22 -14.14 -5.88
CA PRO A 166 -1.60 -15.35 -6.60
C PRO A 166 -0.46 -15.85 -7.49
N GLY A 167 -0.23 -17.16 -7.45
CA GLY A 167 0.79 -17.84 -8.25
C GLY A 167 2.23 -17.70 -7.76
N LEU A 168 2.49 -16.93 -6.69
CA LEU A 168 3.83 -16.88 -6.08
C LEU A 168 4.02 -18.02 -5.08
N ALA A 169 5.26 -18.53 -5.00
CA ALA A 169 5.62 -19.47 -3.95
C ALA A 169 5.61 -18.74 -2.60
N VAL A 170 5.01 -19.36 -1.58
CA VAL A 170 4.85 -18.78 -0.25
C VAL A 170 5.37 -19.76 0.79
N ARG A 171 6.03 -19.24 1.82
CA ARG A 171 6.48 -20.01 2.98
C ARG A 171 6.07 -19.33 4.27
N ALA A 172 5.82 -20.13 5.30
CA ALA A 172 5.55 -19.66 6.65
C ALA A 172 6.61 -20.21 7.61
N THR A 173 7.38 -19.33 8.25
CA THR A 173 8.43 -19.70 9.20
C THR A 173 8.04 -19.31 10.62
N PRO A 174 8.40 -20.09 11.66
CA PRO A 174 8.14 -19.69 13.05
C PRO A 174 8.66 -18.29 13.35
N ALA A 175 7.86 -17.50 14.07
CA ALA A 175 8.20 -16.17 14.55
C ALA A 175 7.54 -15.95 15.92
N GLU A 176 8.18 -15.18 16.80
CA GLU A 176 7.65 -14.88 18.13
C GLU A 176 7.05 -13.48 18.15
N HIS A 177 5.79 -13.37 18.59
CA HIS A 177 5.11 -12.10 18.79
C HIS A 177 4.52 -12.04 20.20
N PRO A 178 4.53 -10.88 20.87
CA PRO A 178 4.08 -10.81 22.25
C PRO A 178 2.60 -11.14 22.47
N TYR A 179 1.76 -11.01 21.45
CA TYR A 179 0.30 -11.14 21.51
C TYR A 179 -0.25 -12.34 20.73
N THR A 180 0.61 -13.26 20.26
CA THR A 180 0.18 -14.49 19.60
C THR A 180 0.96 -15.72 20.05
N LEU A 181 0.30 -16.88 20.00
CA LEU A 181 0.91 -18.20 20.07
C LEU A 181 1.09 -18.76 18.65
N GLU A 182 2.03 -19.70 18.47
CA GLU A 182 2.28 -20.34 17.16
C GLU A 182 2.53 -19.33 16.03
N GLY A 183 3.21 -18.22 16.37
CA GLY A 183 3.47 -17.12 15.46
C GLY A 183 4.25 -17.58 14.22
N ARG A 184 3.92 -16.99 13.08
CA ARG A 184 4.51 -17.27 11.78
C ARG A 184 4.78 -15.97 11.02
N GLN A 185 5.98 -15.83 10.48
CA GLN A 185 6.28 -14.88 9.41
C GLN A 185 5.91 -15.52 8.07
N ILE A 186 5.32 -14.74 7.18
CA ILE A 186 4.90 -15.17 5.84
C ILE A 186 5.77 -14.44 4.81
N ASP A 187 6.50 -15.20 4.00
CA ASP A 187 7.28 -14.68 2.89
C ASP A 187 6.71 -15.14 1.55
N ALA A 188 6.74 -14.26 0.54
CA ALA A 188 6.46 -14.58 -0.85
C ALA A 188 7.74 -14.51 -1.70
N SER A 189 7.87 -15.43 -2.67
CA SER A 189 8.98 -15.42 -3.62
C SER A 189 8.65 -14.50 -4.80
N ALA A 190 9.30 -13.34 -4.85
CA ALA A 190 9.13 -12.34 -5.89
C ALA A 190 10.50 -11.94 -6.47
N ALA A 191 10.61 -11.89 -7.80
CA ALA A 191 11.86 -11.55 -8.50
C ALA A 191 13.10 -12.34 -8.02
N GLY A 192 12.92 -13.61 -7.67
CA GLY A 192 14.00 -14.48 -7.20
C GLY A 192 14.47 -14.22 -5.77
N GLN A 193 13.72 -13.45 -4.97
CA GLN A 193 14.00 -13.16 -3.56
C GLN A 193 12.79 -13.52 -2.69
N TRP A 194 13.03 -13.90 -1.44
CA TRP A 194 11.97 -14.05 -0.44
C TRP A 194 11.73 -12.71 0.24
N VAL A 195 10.50 -12.24 0.17
CA VAL A 195 10.09 -10.95 0.73
C VAL A 195 8.98 -11.19 1.75
N GLU A 196 9.18 -10.70 2.96
CA GLU A 196 8.17 -10.72 4.01
C GLU A 196 6.94 -9.93 3.56
N ILE A 197 5.75 -10.53 3.66
CA ILE A 197 4.47 -9.89 3.31
C ILE A 197 3.56 -9.70 4.52
N GLY A 198 3.84 -10.39 5.62
CA GLY A 198 3.12 -10.23 6.88
C GLY A 198 3.44 -11.30 7.89
N GLU A 199 2.77 -11.21 9.03
CA GLU A 199 2.96 -12.09 10.18
C GLU A 199 1.59 -12.50 10.72
N CYS A 200 1.50 -13.66 11.36
CA CYS A 200 0.25 -14.17 11.89
C CYS A 200 0.45 -15.12 13.07
N GLY A 201 -0.61 -15.44 13.78
CA GLY A 201 -0.60 -16.41 14.88
C GLY A 201 -1.97 -16.64 15.49
N LEU A 202 -2.05 -17.53 16.47
CA LEU A 202 -3.22 -17.69 17.31
C LEU A 202 -3.25 -16.54 18.31
N ALA A 203 -4.35 -15.79 18.40
CA ALA A 203 -4.47 -14.70 19.36
C ALA A 203 -4.26 -15.20 20.79
N LEU A 204 -3.44 -14.51 21.57
CA LEU A 204 -3.11 -14.92 22.94
C LEU A 204 -4.38 -14.97 23.82
N PRO A 205 -4.72 -16.10 24.46
CA PRO A 205 -5.93 -16.21 25.26
C PRO A 205 -6.03 -15.20 26.41
N ALA A 206 -4.90 -14.87 27.04
CA ALA A 206 -4.83 -13.88 28.11
C ALA A 206 -5.30 -12.49 27.63
N LEU A 207 -4.85 -12.06 26.44
CA LEU A 207 -5.24 -10.80 25.83
C LEU A 207 -6.76 -10.75 25.56
N LEU A 208 -7.36 -11.85 25.10
CA LEU A 208 -8.80 -11.92 24.87
C LEU A 208 -9.59 -11.82 26.19
N ALA A 209 -9.12 -12.51 27.23
CA ALA A 209 -9.73 -12.48 28.57
C ALA A 209 -9.60 -11.10 29.23
N GLU A 210 -8.43 -10.47 29.15
CA GLU A 210 -8.16 -9.12 29.66
C GLU A 210 -9.04 -8.06 28.97
N ALA A 211 -9.40 -8.27 27.70
CA ALA A 211 -10.34 -7.42 26.98
C ALA A 211 -11.81 -7.65 27.39
N GLY A 212 -12.09 -8.64 28.23
CA GLY A 212 -13.42 -8.97 28.75
C GLY A 212 -14.24 -9.93 27.88
N LEU A 213 -13.62 -10.62 26.92
CA LEU A 213 -14.33 -11.61 26.12
C LEU A 213 -14.69 -12.86 26.96
N PRO A 214 -15.78 -13.57 26.61
CA PRO A 214 -16.20 -14.76 27.35
C PRO A 214 -15.11 -15.84 27.44
N GLU A 215 -15.12 -16.63 28.51
CA GLU A 215 -14.25 -17.79 28.66
C GLU A 215 -14.43 -18.75 27.46
N GLY A 216 -13.32 -19.33 26.99
CA GLY A 216 -13.30 -20.17 25.78
C GLY A 216 -13.25 -19.40 24.46
N SER A 217 -13.21 -18.05 24.50
CA SER A 217 -12.94 -17.25 23.31
C SER A 217 -11.55 -17.56 22.73
N SER A 218 -11.47 -17.60 21.41
CA SER A 218 -10.24 -17.85 20.67
C SER A 218 -10.16 -16.96 19.43
N GLY A 219 -8.98 -16.81 18.85
CA GLY A 219 -8.82 -16.02 17.65
C GLY A 219 -7.60 -16.34 16.83
N LEU A 220 -7.62 -15.86 15.58
CA LEU A 220 -6.46 -15.79 14.70
C LEU A 220 -6.13 -14.31 14.50
N ALA A 221 -4.84 -13.98 14.40
CA ALA A 221 -4.34 -12.65 14.12
C ALA A 221 -3.44 -12.70 12.89
N MET A 222 -3.55 -11.72 12.00
CA MET A 222 -2.62 -11.53 10.88
C MET A 222 -2.43 -10.04 10.60
N GLY A 223 -1.18 -9.59 10.57
CA GLY A 223 -0.77 -8.27 10.11
C GLY A 223 -0.16 -8.37 8.72
N LEU A 224 -0.57 -7.50 7.78
CA LEU A 224 -0.02 -7.46 6.43
C LEU A 224 0.55 -6.07 6.10
N GLY A 225 1.69 -6.05 5.40
CA GLY A 225 2.26 -4.84 4.81
C GLY A 225 1.66 -4.54 3.45
N LEU A 226 0.68 -3.63 3.37
CA LEU A 226 -0.09 -3.41 2.15
C LEU A 226 0.72 -2.77 1.02
N ASP A 227 1.60 -1.82 1.33
CA ASP A 227 2.49 -1.19 0.34
C ASP A 227 3.38 -2.25 -0.33
N ARG A 228 3.93 -3.17 0.47
CA ARG A 228 4.78 -4.27 -0.01
C ARG A 228 4.03 -5.20 -0.96
N LEU A 229 2.79 -5.55 -0.60
CA LEU A 229 1.94 -6.37 -1.44
C LEU A 229 1.63 -5.70 -2.78
N VAL A 230 1.32 -4.40 -2.79
CA VAL A 230 1.10 -3.66 -4.05
C VAL A 230 2.38 -3.61 -4.87
N MET A 231 3.54 -3.36 -4.24
CA MET A 231 4.82 -3.35 -4.94
C MET A 231 5.12 -4.69 -5.60
N ILE A 232 4.94 -5.80 -4.89
CA ILE A 232 5.11 -7.16 -5.44
C ILE A 232 4.15 -7.40 -6.60
N ARG A 233 2.86 -7.07 -6.43
CA ARG A 233 1.82 -7.30 -7.43
C ARG A 233 2.03 -6.53 -8.72
N LYS A 234 2.53 -5.30 -8.61
CA LYS A 234 2.77 -4.43 -9.77
C LYS A 234 4.20 -4.51 -10.29
N GLY A 235 5.14 -5.11 -9.56
CA GLY A 235 6.56 -5.06 -9.90
C GLY A 235 7.18 -3.67 -9.72
N LEU A 236 6.75 -2.92 -8.70
CA LEU A 236 7.33 -1.63 -8.36
C LEU A 236 8.64 -1.82 -7.59
N ASP A 237 9.66 -1.05 -7.96
CA ASP A 237 11.00 -1.05 -7.34
C ASP A 237 11.19 0.08 -6.31
N ASP A 238 10.24 1.00 -6.23
CA ASP A 238 10.25 2.15 -5.33
C ASP A 238 8.89 2.41 -4.68
N ILE A 239 8.82 2.28 -3.36
CA ILE A 239 7.64 2.49 -2.54
C ILE A 239 7.07 3.92 -2.67
N ARG A 240 7.92 4.91 -2.96
CA ARG A 240 7.51 6.33 -3.06
C ARG A 240 6.57 6.57 -4.24
N LEU A 241 6.60 5.71 -5.25
CA LEU A 241 5.70 5.77 -6.40
C LEU A 241 4.23 5.59 -6.02
N LEU A 242 3.93 4.88 -4.92
CA LEU A 242 2.57 4.69 -4.42
C LEU A 242 1.89 6.02 -4.02
N ARG A 243 2.68 7.05 -3.72
CA ARG A 243 2.18 8.38 -3.30
C ARG A 243 2.49 9.48 -4.31
N ALA A 244 3.08 9.13 -5.46
CA ALA A 244 3.45 10.12 -6.45
C ALA A 244 2.19 10.78 -7.06
N THR A 245 2.25 12.10 -7.21
CA THR A 245 1.15 12.91 -7.75
C THR A 245 1.26 13.16 -9.25
N ASP A 246 2.36 12.76 -9.90
CA ASP A 246 2.49 12.81 -11.35
C ASP A 246 1.32 12.02 -11.98
N PRO A 247 0.51 12.63 -12.87
CA PRO A 247 -0.63 11.96 -13.49
C PRO A 247 -0.28 10.63 -14.18
N ARG A 248 0.92 10.52 -14.76
CA ARG A 248 1.40 9.31 -15.45
C ARG A 248 1.68 8.15 -14.48
N ILE A 249 1.96 8.47 -13.22
CA ILE A 249 2.23 7.51 -12.16
C ILE A 249 0.93 7.19 -11.40
N SER A 250 0.25 8.23 -10.93
CA SER A 250 -0.97 8.11 -10.12
C SER A 250 -2.11 7.40 -10.86
N ALA A 251 -2.26 7.59 -12.18
CA ALA A 251 -3.24 6.86 -12.98
C ALA A 251 -3.01 5.33 -12.97
N GLN A 252 -1.76 4.88 -12.83
CA GLN A 252 -1.42 3.46 -12.72
C GLN A 252 -1.69 2.90 -11.32
N MET A 253 -2.02 3.74 -10.33
CA MET A 253 -2.30 3.33 -8.94
C MET A 253 -3.79 3.09 -8.69
N LEU A 254 -4.59 2.86 -9.73
CA LEU A 254 -6.03 2.59 -9.62
C LEU A 254 -6.38 1.09 -9.70
N ASP A 255 -5.44 0.27 -10.16
CA ASP A 255 -5.58 -1.17 -10.33
C ASP A 255 -4.27 -1.93 -9.97
N LEU A 256 -4.28 -3.25 -10.15
CA LEU A 256 -3.13 -4.13 -9.92
C LEU A 256 -2.46 -4.58 -11.23
N ALA A 257 -2.66 -3.86 -12.34
CA ALA A 257 -1.93 -4.14 -13.57
C ALA A 257 -0.41 -3.91 -13.36
N PRO A 258 0.45 -4.63 -14.09
CA PRO A 258 1.90 -4.44 -13.99
C PRO A 258 2.30 -2.98 -14.22
N TRP A 259 3.27 -2.52 -13.42
CA TRP A 259 3.84 -1.17 -13.49
C TRP A 259 4.48 -0.92 -14.86
N ARG A 260 4.17 0.23 -15.44
CA ARG A 260 4.81 0.75 -16.66
C ARG A 260 5.76 1.89 -16.24
N PRO A 261 7.08 1.73 -16.40
CA PRO A 261 8.04 2.74 -16.01
C PRO A 261 7.74 4.10 -16.65
N VAL A 262 7.80 5.15 -15.84
CA VAL A 262 7.71 6.55 -16.28
C VAL A 262 9.10 7.16 -16.19
N SER A 263 9.53 7.87 -17.22
CA SER A 263 10.83 8.57 -17.22
C SER A 263 10.88 9.57 -16.07
N ASN A 264 11.96 9.50 -15.29
CA ASN A 264 12.26 10.43 -14.20
C ASN A 264 13.02 11.69 -14.67
N ARG A 265 13.27 11.82 -15.98
CA ARG A 265 13.95 12.98 -16.55
C ARG A 265 12.92 14.04 -16.94
N PRO A 266 13.24 15.34 -16.79
CA PRO A 266 12.43 16.40 -17.36
C PRO A 266 12.20 16.11 -18.85
N PRO A 267 10.96 16.25 -19.36
CA PRO A 267 10.72 16.15 -20.78
C PRO A 267 11.55 17.22 -21.49
N VAL A 268 12.31 16.82 -22.51
CA VAL A 268 13.02 17.77 -23.37
C VAL A 268 12.11 18.07 -24.54
N ARG A 269 11.61 19.31 -24.60
CA ARG A 269 10.85 19.81 -25.75
C ARG A 269 11.80 20.42 -26.76
N ARG A 270 11.59 20.11 -28.05
CA ARG A 270 12.30 20.71 -29.18
C ARG A 270 11.30 21.03 -30.25
N ASP A 271 11.25 22.29 -30.64
CA ASP A 271 10.42 22.74 -31.74
C ASP A 271 11.22 22.56 -33.03
N LEU A 272 10.56 22.03 -34.05
CA LEU A 272 11.12 21.86 -35.38
C LEU A 272 10.11 22.37 -36.40
N SER A 273 10.56 23.26 -37.28
CA SER A 273 9.79 23.70 -38.45
C SER A 273 10.31 22.97 -39.69
N ILE A 274 9.40 22.34 -40.43
CA ILE A 274 9.68 21.64 -41.68
C ILE A 274 8.69 22.09 -42.76
N ALA A 275 9.14 22.10 -44.01
CA ALA A 275 8.26 22.23 -45.17
C ALA A 275 7.90 20.83 -45.66
N VAL A 276 6.61 20.58 -45.87
CA VAL A 276 6.06 19.32 -46.36
C VAL A 276 4.96 19.58 -47.40
N PRO A 277 4.63 18.61 -48.27
CA PRO A 277 3.49 18.72 -49.17
C PRO A 277 2.19 19.01 -48.40
N VAL A 278 1.28 19.77 -49.02
CA VAL A 278 0.05 20.29 -48.38
C VAL A 278 -0.89 19.18 -47.90
N GLU A 279 -0.81 18.00 -48.51
CA GLU A 279 -1.58 16.81 -48.20
C GLU A 279 -1.03 15.99 -47.03
N THR A 280 0.17 16.33 -46.52
CA THR A 280 0.80 15.57 -45.43
C THR A 280 0.01 15.74 -44.14
N VAL A 281 -0.40 14.63 -43.52
CA VAL A 281 -1.14 14.63 -42.25
C VAL A 281 -0.21 14.43 -41.04
N ALA A 282 -0.67 14.83 -39.86
CA ALA A 282 0.12 14.75 -38.62
C ALA A 282 0.57 13.32 -38.29
N GLU A 283 -0.23 12.31 -38.63
CA GLU A 283 0.06 10.90 -38.45
C GLU A 283 1.28 10.47 -39.29
N GLU A 284 1.35 10.91 -40.55
CA GLU A 284 2.49 10.63 -41.44
C GLU A 284 3.77 11.31 -40.93
N LEU A 285 3.66 12.50 -40.35
CA LEU A 285 4.78 13.16 -39.68
C LEU A 285 5.26 12.36 -38.46
N GLY A 286 4.32 11.85 -37.66
CA GLY A 286 4.62 10.99 -36.52
C GLY A 286 5.36 9.71 -36.92
N ASP A 287 4.95 9.07 -38.01
CA ASP A 287 5.60 7.87 -38.53
C ASP A 287 7.00 8.17 -39.09
N ARG A 288 7.18 9.28 -39.81
CA ARG A 288 8.50 9.73 -40.26
C ARG A 288 9.46 10.00 -39.10
N VAL A 289 8.97 10.59 -38.00
CA VAL A 289 9.77 10.79 -36.78
C VAL A 289 10.18 9.46 -36.16
N ARG A 290 9.25 8.49 -36.07
CA ARG A 290 9.56 7.14 -35.56
C ARG A 290 10.58 6.42 -36.42
N GLU A 291 10.41 6.44 -37.73
CA GLU A 291 11.34 5.84 -38.69
C GLU A 291 12.74 6.45 -38.57
N ALA A 292 12.84 7.78 -38.52
CA ALA A 292 14.11 8.50 -38.38
C ALA A 292 14.84 8.17 -37.07
N LEU A 293 14.12 7.87 -35.99
CA LEU A 293 14.70 7.52 -34.69
C LEU A 293 15.03 6.03 -34.54
N GLY A 294 14.43 5.16 -35.36
CA GLY A 294 14.69 3.72 -35.35
C GLY A 294 14.54 3.10 -33.95
N ALA A 295 15.61 2.49 -33.44
CA ALA A 295 15.64 1.88 -32.11
C ALA A 295 15.33 2.85 -30.96
N ARG A 296 15.43 4.16 -31.20
CA ARG A 296 15.15 5.22 -30.23
C ARG A 296 13.74 5.81 -30.37
N ALA A 297 12.87 5.24 -31.19
CA ALA A 297 11.50 5.73 -31.35
C ALA A 297 10.74 5.80 -30.00
N GLY A 298 11.06 4.92 -29.05
CA GLY A 298 10.51 4.93 -27.69
C GLY A 298 10.97 6.09 -26.80
N ASP A 299 11.95 6.90 -27.22
CA ASP A 299 12.39 8.11 -26.51
C ASP A 299 11.40 9.28 -26.69
N VAL A 300 10.54 9.23 -27.71
CA VAL A 300 9.58 10.29 -28.03
C VAL A 300 8.25 10.03 -27.34
N GLU A 301 7.89 10.93 -26.43
CA GLU A 301 6.61 10.87 -25.69
C GLU A 301 5.44 11.39 -26.54
N ALA A 302 5.65 12.45 -27.31
CA ALA A 302 4.63 13.04 -28.18
C ALA A 302 5.26 13.81 -29.35
N VAL A 303 4.54 13.86 -30.47
CA VAL A 303 4.79 14.76 -31.61
C VAL A 303 3.49 15.51 -31.85
N GLU A 304 3.53 16.84 -31.72
CA GLU A 304 2.35 17.71 -31.82
C GLU A 304 2.61 18.76 -32.89
N VAL A 305 1.63 18.97 -33.78
CA VAL A 305 1.67 20.10 -34.71
C VAL A 305 1.22 21.35 -33.96
N LEU A 306 2.19 22.23 -33.66
CA LEU A 306 1.93 23.47 -32.91
C LEU A 306 1.29 24.56 -33.77
N SER A 307 1.65 24.61 -35.05
CA SER A 307 1.20 25.63 -36.00
C SER A 307 1.44 25.18 -37.44
N GLU A 308 0.56 25.59 -38.35
CA GLU A 308 0.70 25.37 -39.78
C GLU A 308 0.63 26.70 -40.53
N THR A 309 1.33 26.79 -41.66
CA THR A 309 1.29 27.98 -42.53
C THR A 309 1.35 27.54 -43.97
N HIS A 310 0.34 27.90 -44.76
CA HIS A 310 0.32 27.63 -46.19
C HIS A 310 1.47 28.36 -46.89
N GLY A 311 2.13 27.70 -47.84
CA GLY A 311 3.31 28.24 -48.54
C GLY A 311 3.06 29.60 -49.19
N GLU A 312 1.86 29.84 -49.72
CA GLU A 312 1.45 31.12 -50.31
C GLU A 312 1.48 32.30 -49.32
N ALA A 313 1.28 32.02 -48.03
CA ALA A 313 1.34 33.02 -46.97
C ALA A 313 2.76 33.31 -46.48
N LEU A 314 3.77 32.56 -46.96
CA LEU A 314 5.16 32.75 -46.57
C LEU A 314 5.85 33.84 -47.44
N PRO A 315 6.69 34.70 -46.82
CA PRO A 315 7.53 35.64 -47.57
C PRO A 315 8.38 34.92 -48.63
N ALA A 316 8.60 35.56 -49.78
CA ALA A 316 9.36 34.97 -50.90
C ALA A 316 10.75 34.45 -50.47
N VAL A 317 11.45 35.18 -49.61
CA VAL A 317 12.75 34.77 -49.05
C VAL A 317 12.65 33.50 -48.20
N ALA A 318 11.54 33.29 -47.50
CA ALA A 318 11.32 32.08 -46.71
C ALA A 318 11.02 30.87 -47.62
N ARG A 319 10.20 31.07 -48.67
CA ARG A 319 9.92 30.05 -49.69
C ARG A 319 11.19 29.56 -50.39
N GLU A 320 12.05 30.49 -50.79
CA GLU A 320 13.35 30.18 -51.42
C GLU A 320 14.26 29.37 -50.46
N ARG A 321 14.40 29.79 -49.20
CA ARG A 321 15.23 29.09 -48.20
C ARG A 321 14.74 27.71 -47.86
N LEU A 322 13.43 27.50 -47.87
CA LEU A 322 12.80 26.21 -47.59
C LEU A 322 12.78 25.29 -48.82
N GLY A 323 13.30 25.75 -49.97
CA GLY A 323 13.29 24.98 -51.21
C GLY A 323 11.88 24.71 -51.72
N MET A 324 10.92 25.58 -51.38
CA MET A 324 9.55 25.49 -51.90
C MET A 324 9.59 25.95 -53.36
N LEU A 325 9.72 24.98 -54.27
CA LEU A 325 9.59 25.20 -55.70
C LEU A 325 8.10 25.22 -56.04
N ASP A 326 7.69 26.19 -56.85
CA ASP A 326 6.32 26.34 -57.34
C ASP A 326 5.81 25.09 -58.09
#